data_AF-G4ZDL4-F1
#
_entry.id   AF-G4ZDL4-F1
#
_cell.length_a   1.000
_cell.length_b   1.000
_cell.length_c   1.000
_cell.angle_alpha   90.00
_cell.angle_beta   90.00
_cell.angle_gamma   90.00
#
_symmetry.space_group_name_H-M   'P 1'
#
loop_
_entity.id
_entity.type
_entity.pdbx_description
1 polymer ?
#
loop_
_entity_poly.entity_id
_entity_poly.type
_entity_poly.pdbx_seq_one_letter_code
_entity_poly.pdbx_strand_id
1 'polypeptide(L)'
;QRTLTAICQAQRLDVASAASLVRCERPTDPRPNKAMRPQANASLLDGYKHRDVVLAIMERGIEPKWLRPPPPARPVKNHKPCQKHLLAVIRSIRDGQNNGRYMIVDDALLEQWSNVVCSPLGAVEKKDIDPAIEVRLIHDLSFPENISTNASFDKNSAPEIRYHYIGAIADRIVRSHHAIPSVCDTNTER
;
A
#
# COMPACT_ATOMS: atom_id res chain seq x y z
N GLN A 1 5.77 -24.03 13.29
CA GLN A 1 4.93 -23.06 12.56
C GLN A 1 5.14 -23.31 11.06
N ARG A 2 4.11 -23.63 10.28
CA ARG A 2 4.24 -23.77 8.81
C ARG A 2 4.49 -22.38 8.22
N THR A 3 5.40 -22.26 7.25
CA THR A 3 5.59 -21.02 6.49
C THR A 3 4.31 -20.70 5.70
N LEU A 4 4.08 -19.42 5.38
CA LEU A 4 2.92 -19.00 4.59
C LEU A 4 2.85 -19.77 3.26
N THR A 5 4.00 -19.97 2.60
CA THR A 5 4.14 -20.81 1.40
C THR A 5 3.49 -22.18 1.58
N ALA A 6 3.83 -22.89 2.65
CA ALA A 6 3.31 -24.24 2.90
C ALA A 6 1.79 -24.26 3.15
N ILE A 7 1.24 -23.21 3.75
CA ILE A 7 -0.22 -23.06 3.91
C ILE A 7 -0.88 -22.85 2.54
N CYS A 8 -0.35 -21.93 1.73
CA CYS A 8 -0.87 -21.65 0.39
C CYS A 8 -0.85 -22.89 -0.53
N GLN A 9 0.22 -23.69 -0.46
CA GLN A 9 0.32 -24.94 -1.23
C GLN A 9 -0.66 -26.00 -0.73
N ALA A 10 -0.67 -26.26 0.59
CA ALA A 10 -1.51 -27.31 1.17
C ALA A 10 -3.01 -27.06 0.97
N GLN A 11 -3.42 -25.78 1.03
CA GLN A 11 -4.82 -25.36 0.89
C GLN A 11 -5.16 -24.86 -0.52
N ARG A 12 -4.21 -24.89 -1.46
CA ARG A 12 -4.35 -24.37 -2.83
C ARG A 12 -4.92 -22.94 -2.88
N LEU A 13 -4.47 -22.08 -1.98
CA LEU A 13 -4.92 -20.69 -1.92
C LEU A 13 -4.43 -19.90 -3.14
N ASP A 14 -5.31 -19.18 -3.81
CA ASP A 14 -4.89 -18.17 -4.77
C ASP A 14 -4.27 -16.94 -4.06
N VAL A 15 -3.69 -16.02 -4.84
CA VAL A 15 -3.04 -14.83 -4.29
C VAL A 15 -4.01 -13.95 -3.49
N ALA A 16 -5.28 -13.90 -3.89
CA ALA A 16 -6.32 -13.12 -3.22
C ALA A 16 -6.64 -13.72 -1.84
N SER A 17 -6.89 -15.03 -1.77
CA SER A 17 -7.17 -15.74 -0.53
C SER A 17 -5.98 -15.70 0.43
N ALA A 18 -4.76 -15.81 -0.09
CA ALA A 18 -3.55 -15.65 0.71
C ALA A 18 -3.42 -14.23 1.28
N ALA A 19 -3.70 -13.19 0.48
CA ALA A 19 -3.70 -11.81 0.94
C ALA A 19 -4.78 -11.55 2.00
N SER A 20 -6.00 -12.07 1.80
CA SER A 20 -7.08 -12.02 2.78
C SER A 20 -6.70 -12.65 4.10
N LEU A 21 -6.02 -13.81 4.07
CA LEU A 21 -5.51 -14.48 5.27
C LEU A 21 -4.49 -13.60 6.02
N VAL A 22 -3.53 -13.01 5.31
CA VAL A 22 -2.50 -12.13 5.90
C VAL A 22 -3.09 -10.84 6.47
N ARG A 23 -4.16 -10.32 5.86
CA ARG A 23 -4.87 -9.11 6.32
C ARG A 23 -5.93 -9.37 7.38
N CYS A 24 -6.11 -10.63 7.79
CA CYS A 24 -7.16 -11.04 8.72
C CYS A 24 -8.56 -10.65 8.25
N GLU A 25 -8.82 -10.73 6.93
CA GLU A 25 -10.15 -10.56 6.37
C GLU A 25 -11.06 -11.72 6.79
N ARG A 26 -12.31 -11.43 7.14
CA ARG A 26 -13.30 -12.40 7.64
C ARG A 26 -14.64 -12.17 6.95
N PRO A 27 -15.54 -13.16 6.88
CA PRO A 27 -16.88 -12.93 6.35
C PRO A 27 -17.64 -11.79 7.06
N THR A 28 -17.44 -11.63 8.36
CA THR A 28 -18.06 -10.57 9.18
C THR A 28 -17.41 -9.20 9.00
N ASP A 29 -16.18 -9.15 8.50
CA ASP A 29 -15.46 -7.92 8.18
C ASP A 29 -14.51 -8.25 7.01
N PRO A 30 -14.93 -8.04 5.75
CA PRO A 30 -14.12 -8.37 4.57
C PRO A 30 -13.09 -7.28 4.25
N ARG A 31 -13.04 -6.18 5.01
CA ARG A 31 -12.25 -5.00 4.62
C ARG A 31 -10.75 -5.28 4.68
N PRO A 32 -9.94 -4.86 3.69
CA PRO A 32 -8.50 -5.10 3.74
C PRO A 32 -7.79 -4.24 4.79
N ASN A 33 -8.33 -3.06 5.12
CA ASN A 33 -7.71 -2.08 6.00
C ASN A 33 -8.42 -2.03 7.37
N LYS A 34 -8.10 -2.98 8.26
CA LYS A 34 -8.80 -3.17 9.56
C LYS A 34 -8.77 -1.95 10.50
N ALA A 35 -7.70 -1.17 10.43
CA ALA A 35 -7.56 0.04 11.26
C ALA A 35 -8.49 1.17 10.81
N MET A 36 -8.91 1.18 9.55
CA MET A 36 -9.73 2.25 8.99
C MET A 36 -11.21 2.04 9.35
N ARG A 37 -11.94 3.12 9.63
CA ARG A 37 -13.36 3.09 10.00
C ARG A 37 -14.18 3.93 9.00
N PRO A 38 -14.69 3.34 7.91
CA PRO A 38 -15.39 4.06 6.86
C PRO A 38 -16.54 4.94 7.40
N GLN A 39 -17.37 4.41 8.29
CA GLN A 39 -18.51 5.15 8.87
C GLN A 39 -18.07 6.40 9.66
N ALA A 40 -17.04 6.27 10.51
CA ALA A 40 -16.50 7.41 11.25
C ALA A 40 -15.84 8.42 10.30
N ASN A 41 -15.09 7.94 9.32
CA ASN A 41 -14.41 8.78 8.34
C ASN A 41 -15.37 9.46 7.35
N ALA A 42 -16.56 8.90 7.12
CA ALA A 42 -17.56 9.51 6.24
C ALA A 42 -18.01 10.88 6.76
N SER A 43 -18.08 11.06 8.07
CA SER A 43 -18.39 12.36 8.68
C SER A 43 -17.18 13.29 8.65
N LEU A 44 -15.98 12.77 8.94
CA LEU A 44 -14.73 13.55 8.92
C LEU A 44 -14.35 14.06 7.52
N LEU A 45 -14.73 13.32 6.48
CA LEU A 45 -14.46 13.65 5.09
C LEU A 45 -15.62 14.40 4.43
N ASP A 46 -16.58 14.90 5.21
CA ASP A 46 -17.66 15.70 4.64
C ASP A 46 -17.13 16.95 3.92
N GLY A 47 -17.69 17.23 2.75
CA GLY A 47 -17.20 18.27 1.84
C GLY A 47 -15.86 17.97 1.14
N TYR A 48 -15.20 16.84 1.40
CA TYR A 48 -13.98 16.47 0.67
C TYR A 48 -14.32 15.91 -0.72
N LYS A 49 -13.78 16.51 -1.78
CA LYS A 49 -14.02 16.15 -3.20
C LYS A 49 -13.87 14.65 -3.49
N HIS A 50 -12.94 13.98 -2.83
CA HIS A 50 -12.65 12.55 -3.06
C HIS A 50 -13.11 11.65 -1.90
N ARG A 51 -14.08 12.10 -1.10
CA ARG A 51 -14.66 11.35 0.03
C ARG A 51 -15.01 9.91 -0.36
N ASP A 52 -15.83 9.73 -1.39
CA ASP A 52 -16.32 8.41 -1.76
C ASP A 52 -15.21 7.49 -2.28
N VAL A 53 -14.20 8.04 -2.95
CA VAL A 53 -13.01 7.30 -3.39
C VAL A 53 -12.22 6.79 -2.18
N VAL A 54 -12.00 7.66 -1.19
CA VAL A 54 -11.27 7.28 0.03
C VAL A 54 -12.06 6.24 0.84
N LEU A 55 -13.38 6.41 0.97
CA LEU A 55 -14.24 5.43 1.65
C LEU A 55 -14.23 4.08 0.94
N ALA A 56 -14.32 4.06 -0.40
CA ALA A 56 -14.19 2.85 -1.19
C ALA A 56 -12.85 2.14 -0.97
N ILE A 57 -11.74 2.88 -0.88
CA ILE A 57 -10.42 2.31 -0.57
C ILE A 57 -10.37 1.72 0.84
N MET A 58 -11.01 2.35 1.82
CA MET A 58 -11.09 1.80 3.17
C MET A 58 -11.91 0.50 3.22
N GLU A 59 -12.97 0.40 2.42
CA GLU A 59 -13.89 -0.73 2.41
C GLU A 59 -13.39 -1.91 1.57
N ARG A 60 -12.88 -1.65 0.38
CA ARG A 60 -12.55 -2.67 -0.63
C ARG A 60 -11.07 -2.69 -1.03
N GLY A 61 -10.30 -1.71 -0.58
CA GLY A 61 -8.92 -1.53 -1.02
C GLY A 61 -8.84 -0.81 -2.36
N ILE A 62 -7.65 -0.84 -2.97
CA ILE A 62 -7.41 -0.19 -4.26
C ILE A 62 -7.87 -1.12 -5.38
N GLU A 63 -8.80 -0.65 -6.20
CA GLU A 63 -9.32 -1.36 -7.38
C GLU A 63 -8.82 -0.64 -8.65
N PRO A 64 -7.62 -0.98 -9.15
CA PRO A 64 -7.03 -0.28 -10.30
C PRO A 64 -7.82 -0.59 -11.59
N LYS A 65 -7.97 0.43 -12.44
CA LYS A 65 -8.42 0.22 -13.82
C LYS A 65 -7.23 0.07 -14.74
N TRP A 66 -7.34 -0.87 -15.67
CA TRP A 66 -6.28 -1.21 -16.60
C TRP A 66 -6.73 -0.91 -18.03
N LEU A 67 -5.86 -0.26 -18.81
CA LEU A 67 -6.05 -0.10 -20.26
C LEU A 67 -5.97 -1.46 -20.97
N ARG A 68 -5.13 -2.34 -20.42
CA ARG A 68 -4.98 -3.75 -20.76
C ARG A 68 -4.51 -4.49 -19.52
N PRO A 69 -4.89 -5.76 -19.30
CA PRO A 69 -4.36 -6.53 -18.19
C PRO A 69 -2.82 -6.56 -18.26
N PRO A 70 -2.10 -6.17 -17.18
CA PRO A 70 -0.65 -6.32 -17.17
C PRO A 70 -0.30 -7.80 -17.34
N PRO A 71 0.63 -8.13 -18.25
CA PRO A 71 0.94 -9.53 -18.54
C PRO A 71 1.51 -10.20 -17.29
N PRO A 72 1.10 -11.44 -16.96
CA PRO A 72 1.81 -12.25 -15.99
C PRO A 72 3.28 -12.35 -16.42
N ALA A 73 4.17 -11.92 -15.54
CA ALA A 73 5.59 -11.89 -15.84
C ALA A 73 6.32 -12.93 -15.01
N ARG A 74 7.26 -13.64 -15.65
CA ARG A 74 8.26 -14.42 -14.92
C ARG A 74 9.10 -13.48 -14.05
N PRO A 75 9.69 -13.97 -12.95
CA PRO A 75 10.62 -13.18 -12.15
C PRO A 75 11.68 -12.52 -13.05
N VAL A 76 11.77 -11.20 -12.97
CA VAL A 76 12.78 -10.41 -13.65
C VAL A 76 13.95 -10.15 -12.72
N LYS A 77 15.14 -9.95 -13.30
CA LYS A 77 16.34 -9.65 -12.50
C LYS A 77 16.18 -8.28 -11.83
N ASN A 78 16.39 -8.24 -10.51
CA ASN A 78 16.45 -6.97 -9.76
C ASN A 78 17.57 -6.06 -10.29
N HIS A 79 17.39 -4.75 -10.12
CA HIS A 79 18.38 -3.76 -10.54
C HIS A 79 19.71 -3.95 -9.79
N LYS A 80 20.83 -3.59 -10.42
CA LYS A 80 22.18 -3.77 -9.87
C LYS A 80 22.35 -3.25 -8.43
N PRO A 81 21.79 -2.09 -8.03
CA PRO A 81 21.90 -1.60 -6.66
C PRO A 81 21.32 -2.56 -5.60
N CYS A 82 20.24 -3.29 -5.91
CA CYS A 82 19.70 -4.30 -4.99
C CYS A 82 20.70 -5.43 -4.74
N GLN A 83 21.45 -5.83 -5.77
CA GLN A 83 22.47 -6.88 -5.65
C GLN A 83 23.68 -6.37 -4.86
N LYS A 84 24.10 -5.12 -5.10
CA LYS A 84 25.22 -4.47 -4.39
C LYS A 84 24.95 -4.32 -2.89
N HIS A 85 23.71 -4.02 -2.50
CA HIS A 85 23.32 -3.74 -1.11
C HIS A 85 22.37 -4.80 -0.54
N LEU A 86 22.62 -6.08 -0.85
CA LEU A 86 21.70 -7.18 -0.58
C LEU A 86 21.29 -7.30 0.90
N LEU A 87 22.22 -7.13 1.84
CA LEU A 87 21.92 -7.21 3.29
C LEU A 87 20.94 -6.12 3.74
N ALA A 88 21.14 -4.88 3.27
CA ALA A 88 20.24 -3.77 3.56
C ALA A 88 18.85 -3.99 2.92
N VAL A 89 18.80 -4.56 1.70
CA VAL A 89 17.55 -4.96 1.04
C VAL A 89 16.81 -6.02 1.85
N ILE A 90 17.48 -7.09 2.27
CA ILE A 90 16.87 -8.17 3.07
C ILE A 90 16.30 -7.61 4.38
N ARG A 91 17.04 -6.73 5.06
CA ARG A 91 16.55 -6.04 6.28
C ARG A 91 15.29 -5.23 5.98
N SER A 92 15.31 -4.41 4.93
CA SER A 92 14.16 -3.60 4.52
C SER A 92 12.92 -4.45 4.20
N ILE A 93 13.09 -5.60 3.54
CA ILE A 93 12.01 -6.55 3.25
C ILE A 93 11.47 -7.18 4.54
N ARG A 94 12.34 -7.62 5.44
CA ARG A 94 11.96 -8.19 6.75
C ARG A 94 11.21 -7.17 7.60
N ASP A 95 11.68 -5.94 7.64
CA ASP A 95 10.98 -4.86 8.34
C ASP A 95 9.63 -4.58 7.69
N GLY A 96 9.54 -4.63 6.36
CA GLY A 96 8.27 -4.56 5.64
C GLY A 96 7.31 -5.68 6.03
N GLN A 97 7.78 -6.92 6.11
CA GLN A 97 7.00 -8.07 6.55
C GLN A 97 6.52 -7.93 7.99
N ASN A 98 7.42 -7.58 8.92
CA ASN A 98 7.10 -7.42 10.34
C ASN A 98 6.05 -6.32 10.58
N ASN A 99 6.06 -5.28 9.76
CA ASN A 99 5.08 -4.19 9.79
C ASN A 99 3.81 -4.48 8.98
N GLY A 100 3.60 -5.71 8.50
CA GLY A 100 2.42 -6.10 7.72
C GLY A 100 2.33 -5.45 6.33
N ARG A 101 3.43 -4.84 5.83
CA ARG A 101 3.47 -4.21 4.50
C ARG A 101 3.65 -5.21 3.38
N TYR A 102 4.42 -6.28 3.62
CA TYR A 102 4.74 -7.27 2.61
C TYR A 102 4.30 -8.68 3.02
N MET A 103 3.69 -9.38 2.08
CA MET A 103 3.50 -10.83 2.13
C MET A 103 4.71 -11.49 1.48
N ILE A 104 5.46 -12.29 2.23
CA ILE A 104 6.65 -12.99 1.73
C ILE A 104 6.33 -14.48 1.55
N VAL A 105 6.53 -14.97 0.33
CA VAL A 105 6.33 -16.36 -0.09
C VAL A 105 7.44 -16.79 -1.04
N ASP A 106 7.58 -18.10 -1.24
CA ASP A 106 8.48 -18.64 -2.26
C ASP A 106 7.90 -18.45 -3.67
N ASP A 107 8.80 -18.29 -4.63
CA ASP A 107 8.51 -18.20 -6.06
C ASP A 107 7.84 -19.47 -6.62
N ALA A 108 7.97 -20.61 -5.95
CA ALA A 108 7.26 -21.84 -6.28
C ALA A 108 5.72 -21.66 -6.34
N LEU A 109 5.16 -20.66 -5.67
CA LEU A 109 3.72 -20.34 -5.79
C LEU A 109 3.34 -19.66 -7.10
N LEU A 110 4.30 -19.14 -7.88
CA LEU A 110 4.00 -18.48 -9.16
C LEU A 110 3.40 -19.44 -10.20
N GLU A 111 3.68 -20.74 -10.10
CA GLU A 111 3.02 -21.76 -10.92
C GLU A 111 1.53 -21.85 -10.61
N GLN A 112 1.14 -21.64 -9.34
CA GLN A 112 -0.24 -21.64 -8.88
C GLN A 112 -0.92 -20.27 -9.07
N TRP A 113 -0.16 -19.18 -9.01
CA TRP A 113 -0.66 -17.80 -9.06
C TRP A 113 -0.45 -17.15 -10.43
N SER A 114 -1.22 -17.61 -11.41
CA SER A 114 -1.10 -17.17 -12.81
C SER A 114 -1.44 -15.69 -13.04
N ASN A 115 -2.05 -15.00 -12.08
CA ASN A 115 -2.42 -13.59 -12.13
C ASN A 115 -1.41 -12.65 -11.45
N VAL A 116 -0.24 -13.16 -11.03
CA VAL A 116 0.81 -12.33 -10.43
C VAL A 116 1.70 -11.70 -11.51
N VAL A 117 1.92 -10.40 -11.38
CA VAL A 117 2.85 -9.62 -12.21
C VAL A 117 4.14 -9.42 -11.42
N CYS A 118 5.28 -9.76 -12.02
CA CYS A 118 6.59 -9.54 -11.43
C CYS A 118 7.22 -8.24 -11.97
N SER A 119 7.69 -7.39 -11.06
CA SER A 119 8.48 -6.20 -11.39
C SER A 119 9.78 -6.19 -10.59
N PRO A 120 10.87 -5.60 -11.10
CA PRO A 120 12.15 -5.67 -10.43
C PRO A 120 12.17 -4.76 -9.20
N LEU A 121 12.96 -5.16 -8.21
CA LEU A 121 13.33 -4.28 -7.11
C LEU A 121 14.54 -3.43 -7.50
N GLY A 122 14.50 -2.17 -7.10
CA GLY A 122 15.62 -1.24 -7.06
C GLY A 122 15.98 -0.87 -5.63
N ALA A 123 17.21 -0.39 -5.44
CA ALA A 123 17.68 0.13 -4.16
C ALA A 123 18.32 1.50 -4.39
N VAL A 124 17.97 2.47 -3.56
CA VAL A 124 18.53 3.83 -3.60
C VAL A 124 19.13 4.18 -2.25
N GLU A 125 20.29 4.81 -2.28
CA GLU A 125 21.01 5.24 -1.09
C GLU A 125 20.20 6.29 -0.33
N LYS A 126 20.18 6.21 1.00
CA LYS A 126 19.61 7.25 1.84
C LYS A 126 20.64 8.35 2.05
N LYS A 127 20.18 9.60 2.04
CA LYS A 127 21.04 10.73 2.40
C LYS A 127 21.59 10.52 3.81
N ASP A 128 22.90 10.72 3.98
CA ASP A 128 23.61 10.69 5.27
C ASP A 128 23.57 9.32 6.00
N ILE A 129 23.29 8.23 5.29
CA ILE A 129 23.32 6.86 5.84
C ILE A 129 24.11 5.95 4.90
N ASP A 130 25.01 5.14 5.44
CA ASP A 130 25.75 4.14 4.66
C ASP A 130 24.78 3.14 4.00
N PRO A 131 24.81 2.98 2.67
CA PRO A 131 23.92 2.05 1.96
C PRO A 131 24.20 0.57 2.28
N ALA A 132 25.31 0.23 2.93
CA ALA A 132 25.51 -1.11 3.52
C ALA A 132 24.61 -1.33 4.76
N ILE A 133 24.25 -0.26 5.46
CA ILE A 133 23.36 -0.28 6.63
C ILE A 133 21.90 -0.22 6.19
N GLU A 134 21.57 0.77 5.35
CA GLU A 134 20.18 1.01 4.95
C GLU A 134 20.04 1.60 3.55
N VAL A 135 19.07 1.07 2.80
CA VAL A 135 18.66 1.58 1.49
C VAL A 135 17.16 1.83 1.46
N ARG A 136 16.71 2.69 0.54
CA ARG A 136 15.31 2.77 0.14
C ARG A 136 15.05 1.72 -0.92
N LEU A 137 14.27 0.71 -0.56
CA LEU A 137 13.77 -0.27 -1.51
C LEU A 137 12.71 0.40 -2.41
N ILE A 138 12.83 0.19 -3.72
CA ILE A 138 11.89 0.70 -4.73
C ILE A 138 11.34 -0.51 -5.47
N HIS A 139 10.01 -0.57 -5.58
CA HIS A 139 9.33 -1.47 -6.49
C HIS A 139 9.18 -0.77 -7.84
N ASP A 140 9.93 -1.20 -8.86
CA ASP A 140 9.93 -0.54 -10.16
C ASP A 140 8.75 -1.00 -11.02
N LEU A 141 7.62 -0.34 -10.82
CA LEU A 141 6.38 -0.59 -11.56
C LEU A 141 6.41 -0.05 -13.00
N SER A 142 7.50 0.59 -13.43
CA SER A 142 7.65 1.15 -14.78
C SER A 142 8.41 0.22 -15.72
N PHE A 143 9.06 -0.83 -15.21
CA PHE A 143 9.80 -1.80 -16.01
C PHE A 143 9.00 -3.09 -16.30
N PRO A 144 9.16 -3.70 -17.48
CA PRO A 144 9.84 -3.14 -18.65
C PRO A 144 8.97 -2.08 -19.34
N GLU A 145 9.62 -1.18 -20.08
CA GLU A 145 8.94 -0.10 -20.76
C GLU A 145 7.81 -0.63 -21.66
N ASN A 146 6.71 0.11 -21.78
CA ASN A 146 5.54 -0.19 -22.59
C ASN A 146 4.71 -1.41 -22.20
N ILE A 147 5.16 -2.33 -21.33
CA ILE A 147 4.33 -3.48 -20.89
C ILE A 147 4.33 -3.65 -19.36
N SER A 148 4.85 -2.67 -18.63
CA SER A 148 4.84 -2.63 -17.17
C SER A 148 3.45 -2.37 -16.58
N THR A 149 3.36 -2.55 -15.26
CA THR A 149 2.18 -2.19 -14.47
C THR A 149 1.76 -0.73 -14.72
N ASN A 150 2.71 0.21 -14.68
CA ASN A 150 2.42 1.62 -14.93
C ASN A 150 2.02 1.92 -16.38
N ALA A 151 2.55 1.18 -17.36
CA ALA A 151 2.14 1.32 -18.76
C ALA A 151 0.74 0.73 -19.03
N SER A 152 0.30 -0.19 -18.18
CA SER A 152 -1.00 -0.85 -18.27
C SER A 152 -2.10 -0.14 -17.48
N PHE A 153 -1.72 0.69 -16.49
CA PHE A 153 -2.65 1.43 -15.65
C PHE A 153 -3.36 2.57 -16.41
N ASP A 154 -4.68 2.64 -16.29
CA ASP A 154 -5.46 3.76 -16.82
C ASP A 154 -5.32 4.98 -15.91
N LYS A 155 -4.43 5.91 -16.30
CA LYS A 155 -4.17 7.14 -15.55
C LYS A 155 -5.40 8.04 -15.44
N ASN A 156 -6.35 7.96 -16.37
CA ASN A 156 -7.58 8.75 -16.33
C ASN A 156 -8.57 8.24 -15.26
N SER A 157 -8.36 7.01 -14.77
CA SER A 157 -9.14 6.45 -13.66
C SER A 157 -8.72 6.97 -12.29
N ALA A 158 -7.51 7.53 -12.17
CA ALA A 158 -7.00 8.07 -10.92
C ALA A 158 -7.62 9.44 -10.61
N PRO A 159 -7.93 9.74 -9.33
CA PRO A 159 -8.38 11.08 -8.95
C PRO A 159 -7.28 12.12 -9.23
N GLU A 160 -7.68 13.28 -9.74
CA GLU A 160 -6.80 14.43 -9.91
C GLU A 160 -6.26 14.90 -8.55
N ILE A 161 -4.93 14.83 -8.37
CA ILE A 161 -4.27 15.32 -7.15
C ILE A 161 -3.84 16.76 -7.37
N ARG A 162 -4.38 17.68 -6.56
CA ARG A 162 -3.94 19.08 -6.51
C ARG A 162 -3.04 19.30 -5.31
N TYR A 163 -1.80 19.68 -5.58
CA TYR A 163 -0.86 20.05 -4.54
C TYR A 163 -1.10 21.49 -4.12
N HIS A 164 -1.38 21.69 -2.84
CA HIS A 164 -1.42 23.01 -2.24
C HIS A 164 -0.09 23.29 -1.53
N TYR A 165 0.32 24.56 -1.52
CA TYR A 165 1.49 24.97 -0.75
C TYR A 165 1.28 24.64 0.74
N ILE A 166 2.33 24.17 1.41
CA ILE A 166 2.23 23.70 2.80
C ILE A 166 1.69 24.78 3.75
N GLY A 167 2.00 26.06 3.50
CA GLY A 167 1.45 27.19 4.26
C GLY A 167 -0.08 27.26 4.20
N ALA A 168 -0.69 27.01 3.04
CA ALA A 168 -2.15 27.01 2.91
C ALA A 168 -2.81 25.88 3.73
N ILE A 169 -2.14 24.73 3.85
CA ILE A 169 -2.60 23.63 4.70
C ILE A 169 -2.46 24.02 6.17
N ALA A 170 -1.31 24.58 6.57
CA ALA A 170 -1.07 25.04 7.93
C ALA A 170 -2.09 26.09 8.38
N ASP A 171 -2.35 27.11 7.55
CA ASP A 171 -3.34 28.15 7.81
C ASP A 171 -4.75 27.59 7.96
N ARG A 172 -5.09 26.56 7.17
CA ARG A 172 -6.38 25.88 7.29
C ARG A 172 -6.47 25.12 8.61
N ILE A 173 -5.42 24.43 9.05
CA ILE A 173 -5.38 23.72 10.33
C ILE A 173 -5.57 24.72 11.48
N VAL A 174 -4.81 25.82 11.49
CA VAL A 174 -4.89 26.86 12.52
C VAL A 174 -6.30 27.47 12.56
N ARG A 175 -6.86 27.86 11.40
CA ARG A 175 -8.24 28.37 11.34
C ARG A 175 -9.26 27.37 11.83
N SER A 176 -9.11 26.09 11.46
CA SER A 176 -10.04 25.04 11.91
C SER A 176 -9.95 24.83 13.42
N HIS A 177 -8.77 24.94 14.01
CA HIS A 177 -8.59 24.86 15.47
C HIS A 177 -9.30 26.01 16.19
N HIS A 178 -9.18 27.24 15.70
CA HIS A 178 -9.86 28.41 16.29
C HIS A 178 -11.38 28.41 16.08
N ALA A 179 -11.90 27.69 15.08
CA ALA A 179 -13.33 27.60 14.78
C ALA A 179 -14.07 26.54 15.61
N ILE A 180 -13.37 25.70 16.36
CA ILE A 180 -14.00 24.75 17.31
C ILE A 180 -14.24 25.51 18.62
N PRO A 181 -15.50 25.77 19.04
CA PRO A 181 -15.77 26.38 20.33
C PRO A 181 -15.17 25.52 21.45
N SER A 182 -14.55 26.14 22.45
CA SER A 182 -14.08 25.44 23.64
C SER A 182 -15.24 24.68 24.28
N VAL A 183 -15.17 23.35 24.33
CA VAL A 183 -16.09 22.52 25.13
C VAL A 183 -15.61 22.52 26.59
N CYS A 184 -15.63 23.70 27.21
CA CYS A 184 -15.49 24.03 28.63
C CYS A 184 -16.15 25.42 28.69
N ASP A 185 -17.35 25.66 29.25
CA ASP A 185 -17.70 25.51 30.64
C ASP A 185 -19.23 25.35 30.79
N THR A 186 -19.72 24.19 31.23
CA THR A 186 -21.05 24.06 31.84
C THR A 186 -20.97 23.15 33.06
N ASN A 187 -20.10 23.50 34.01
CA ASN A 187 -20.31 23.13 35.41
C ASN A 187 -20.87 24.36 36.13
N THR A 188 -22.19 24.52 36.05
CA THR A 188 -22.92 25.41 36.95
C THR A 188 -22.86 24.80 38.34
N GLU A 189 -22.16 25.46 39.25
CA GLU A 189 -22.14 25.16 40.69
C GLU A 189 -23.58 25.11 41.23
N ARG A 190 -23.87 24.07 42.02
CA ARG A 190 -24.97 24.00 42.98
C ARG A 190 -24.41 24.20 44.37
#